data_AF-A0A2X3ENE9-F1
#
_entry.id   AF-A0A2X3ENE9-F1
#
_cell.length_a   1.000
_cell.length_b   1.000
_cell.length_c   1.000
_cell.angle_alpha   90.00
_cell.angle_beta   90.00
_cell.angle_gamma   90.00
#
_symmetry.space_group_name_H-M   'P 1'
#
loop_
_entity.id
_entity.type
_entity.pdbx_description
1 polymer ?
#
loop_
_entity_poly.entity_id
_entity_poly.type
_entity_poly.pdbx_seq_one_letter_code
_entity_poly.pdbx_strand_id
1 'polypeptide(L)'
;MNDYLAKPIEEEKLHALLLRYQPGLHSVVPASLPPAEPIVDHNQTLDWQLALRQAAMKPDLAREMLQMLIAFMPEVRNKVEEQLVGEQPEGLVDLIHKLHGSCSYSGVPRLKKLCYTLESQLRAGTAAEDLEPELLELLDEMDNVAREACRMGV
;
A
#
# COMPACT_ATOMS: atom_id res chain seq x y z
N MET A 1 -21.24 -15.92 -5.37
CA MET A 1 -20.91 -15.72 -3.95
C MET A 1 -19.42 -15.49 -3.90
N ASN A 2 -18.98 -14.25 -3.66
CA ASN A 2 -17.56 -13.84 -3.47
C ASN A 2 -17.55 -12.39 -2.98
N ASP A 3 -18.07 -12.14 -1.79
CA ASP A 3 -17.91 -10.83 -1.17
C ASP A 3 -16.52 -10.78 -0.53
N TYR A 4 -15.53 -10.40 -1.34
CA TYR A 4 -14.12 -10.31 -0.96
C TYR A 4 -13.81 -8.92 -0.39
N LEU A 5 -13.37 -8.86 0.87
CA LEU A 5 -12.81 -7.66 1.49
C LEU A 5 -11.30 -7.69 1.31
N ALA A 6 -10.78 -6.83 0.44
CA ALA A 6 -9.34 -6.62 0.31
C ALA A 6 -8.80 -5.96 1.58
N LYS A 7 -7.56 -6.25 1.95
CA LYS A 7 -6.89 -5.55 3.05
C LYS A 7 -6.49 -4.13 2.63
N PRO A 8 -6.55 -3.13 3.53
CA PRO A 8 -7.12 -3.18 4.89
C PRO A 8 -8.65 -3.33 4.86
N ILE A 9 -9.18 -4.11 5.81
CA ILE A 9 -10.63 -4.28 5.94
C ILE A 9 -11.22 -2.96 6.46
N GLU A 10 -12.02 -2.29 5.63
CA GLU A 10 -12.77 -1.10 6.02
C GLU A 10 -13.95 -1.50 6.93
N GLU A 11 -14.03 -0.90 8.12
CA GLU A 11 -15.04 -1.23 9.14
C GLU A 11 -16.48 -1.00 8.65
N GLU A 12 -16.73 0.09 7.92
CA GLU A 12 -18.04 0.40 7.34
C GLU A 12 -18.47 -0.64 6.29
N LYS A 13 -17.53 -1.06 5.43
CA LYS A 13 -17.79 -2.11 4.42
C LYS A 13 -18.06 -3.46 5.09
N LEU A 14 -17.31 -3.80 6.15
CA LEU A 14 -17.57 -4.99 6.95
C LEU A 14 -18.93 -4.92 7.64
N HIS A 15 -19.28 -3.80 8.27
CA HIS A 15 -20.56 -3.61 8.95
C HIS A 15 -21.75 -3.70 7.98
N ALA A 16 -21.67 -3.05 6.82
CA ALA A 16 -22.69 -3.15 5.77
C ALA A 16 -22.84 -4.60 5.25
N LEU A 17 -21.72 -5.32 5.11
CA LEU A 17 -21.74 -6.72 4.75
C LEU A 17 -22.46 -7.57 5.81
N LEU A 18 -22.10 -7.39 7.09
CA LEU A 18 -22.70 -8.12 8.20
C LEU A 18 -24.21 -7.87 8.31
N LEU A 19 -24.65 -6.61 8.14
CA LEU A 19 -26.08 -6.26 8.11
C LEU A 19 -26.83 -6.94 6.97
N ARG A 20 -26.22 -7.07 5.79
CA ARG A 20 -26.83 -7.76 4.63
C ARG A 20 -27.10 -9.24 4.89
N TYR A 21 -26.28 -9.88 5.73
CA TYR A 21 -26.41 -11.30 6.06
C TYR A 21 -27.19 -11.57 7.36
N GLN A 22 -27.71 -10.53 8.03
CA GLN A 22 -28.56 -10.70 9.22
C GLN A 22 -30.04 -10.90 8.83
N PRO A 23 -30.64 -12.08 9.08
CA PRO A 23 -32.04 -12.30 8.77
C PRO A 23 -32.92 -11.50 9.76
N GLY A 24 -33.72 -10.55 9.26
CA GLY A 24 -34.83 -9.96 10.01
C GLY A 24 -34.80 -8.45 10.30
N LEU A 25 -33.75 -7.71 9.93
CA LEU A 25 -33.74 -6.24 10.03
C LEU A 25 -33.63 -5.58 8.64
N HIS A 26 -34.72 -5.62 7.87
CA HIS A 26 -34.85 -4.72 6.72
C HIS A 26 -35.26 -3.33 7.23
N SER A 27 -34.30 -2.60 7.82
CA SER A 27 -34.44 -1.15 7.93
C SER A 27 -33.97 -0.55 6.62
N VAL A 28 -34.92 -0.09 5.82
CA VAL A 28 -34.64 0.67 4.58
C VAL A 28 -34.17 2.06 5.04
N VAL A 29 -32.87 2.17 5.34
CA VAL A 29 -32.22 3.48 5.52
C VAL A 29 -32.20 4.14 4.13
N PRO A 30 -32.61 5.42 3.98
CA PRO A 30 -32.47 6.11 2.72
C PRO A 30 -31.00 6.09 2.33
N ALA A 31 -30.71 5.60 1.12
CA ALA A 31 -29.37 5.63 0.57
C ALA A 31 -28.94 7.09 0.39
N SER A 32 -28.33 7.68 1.42
CA SER A 32 -27.44 8.82 1.21
C SER A 32 -26.41 8.36 0.19
N LEU A 33 -26.25 9.12 -0.89
CA LEU A 33 -25.18 8.90 -1.87
C LEU A 33 -23.89 8.61 -1.08
N PRO A 34 -23.18 7.50 -1.36
CA PRO A 34 -21.93 7.22 -0.68
C PRO A 34 -21.06 8.47 -0.82
N PRO A 35 -20.36 8.89 0.26
CA PRO A 35 -19.37 9.96 0.16
C PRO A 35 -18.50 9.66 -1.05
N ALA A 36 -18.35 10.62 -1.96
CA ALA A 36 -17.48 10.44 -3.12
C ALA A 36 -16.11 9.98 -2.61
N GLU A 37 -15.64 8.83 -3.12
CA GLU A 37 -14.34 8.31 -2.72
C GLU A 37 -13.29 9.40 -2.97
N PRO A 38 -12.43 9.70 -1.98
CA PRO A 38 -11.43 10.73 -2.14
C PRO A 38 -10.50 10.37 -3.31
N ILE A 39 -10.32 11.31 -4.24
CA ILE A 39 -9.40 11.16 -5.35
C ILE A 39 -7.98 11.06 -4.76
N VAL A 40 -7.33 9.91 -4.97
CA VAL A 40 -5.94 9.69 -4.56
C VAL A 40 -5.03 10.00 -5.73
N ASP A 41 -4.07 10.91 -5.53
CA ASP A 41 -3.02 11.14 -6.52
C ASP A 41 -1.95 10.03 -6.42
N HIS A 42 -1.94 9.14 -7.40
CA HIS A 42 -1.00 8.03 -7.47
C HIS A 42 0.44 8.43 -7.82
N ASN A 43 0.71 9.71 -8.08
CA ASN A 43 2.05 10.23 -8.28
C ASN A 43 2.60 10.97 -7.05
N GLN A 44 1.78 11.14 -6.00
CA GLN A 44 2.22 11.74 -4.75
C GLN A 44 3.09 10.76 -3.94
N THR A 45 4.20 11.25 -3.40
CA THR A 45 5.08 10.44 -2.55
C THR A 45 4.45 10.08 -1.22
N LEU A 46 3.95 11.09 -0.50
CA LEU A 46 3.33 10.92 0.81
C LEU A 46 2.07 11.79 0.90
N ASP A 47 0.92 11.14 1.06
CA ASP A 47 -0.37 11.74 1.36
C ASP A 47 -0.74 11.44 2.82
N TRP A 48 -0.54 12.44 3.69
CA TRP A 48 -0.84 12.31 5.11
C TRP A 48 -2.34 12.13 5.39
N GLN A 49 -3.21 12.75 4.59
CA GLN A 49 -4.65 12.59 4.76
C GLN A 49 -5.05 11.14 4.44
N LEU A 50 -4.43 10.54 3.43
CA LEU A 50 -4.57 9.11 3.13
C LEU A 50 -4.03 8.24 4.26
N ALA A 51 -2.84 8.53 4.79
CA ALA A 51 -2.26 7.80 5.93
C ALA A 51 -3.19 7.82 7.15
N LEU A 52 -3.74 8.98 7.49
CA LEU A 52 -4.71 9.13 8.58
C LEU A 52 -5.95 8.27 8.34
N ARG A 53 -6.54 8.31 7.14
CA ARG A 53 -7.72 7.47 6.81
C ARG A 53 -7.41 5.98 6.97
N GLN A 54 -6.26 5.53 6.46
CA GLN A 54 -5.82 4.14 6.58
C GLN A 54 -5.59 3.72 8.04
N ALA A 55 -5.22 4.66 8.90
CA ALA A 55 -5.05 4.46 10.34
C ALA A 55 -6.32 4.78 11.16
N ALA A 56 -7.52 4.72 10.56
CA ALA A 56 -8.79 5.02 11.23
C ALA A 56 -8.80 6.40 11.93
N MET A 57 -8.19 7.40 11.27
CA MET A 57 -8.01 8.77 11.74
C MET A 57 -7.18 8.92 13.03
N LYS A 58 -6.40 7.90 13.42
CA LYS A 58 -5.53 7.92 14.60
C LYS A 58 -4.11 8.39 14.20
N PRO A 59 -3.69 9.60 14.59
CA PRO A 59 -2.39 10.14 14.16
C PRO A 59 -1.20 9.37 14.69
N ASP A 60 -1.25 8.88 15.93
CA ASP A 60 -0.18 8.07 16.52
C ASP A 60 0.00 6.75 15.77
N LEU A 61 -1.11 6.10 15.41
CA LEU A 61 -1.09 4.88 14.62
C LEU A 61 -0.57 5.14 13.20
N ALA A 62 -0.98 6.24 12.55
CA ALA A 62 -0.48 6.59 11.22
C ALA A 62 1.05 6.80 11.23
N ARG A 63 1.56 7.46 12.28
CA ARG A 63 3.00 7.66 12.50
C ARG A 63 3.71 6.33 12.71
N GLU A 64 3.17 5.46 13.56
CA GLU A 64 3.71 4.12 13.82
C GLU A 64 3.77 3.27 12.53
N MET A 65 2.70 3.26 11.72
CA MET A 65 2.68 2.55 10.44
C MET A 65 3.77 3.05 9.48
N LEU A 66 3.90 4.37 9.36
CA LEU A 66 4.93 4.98 8.49
C LEU A 66 6.35 4.68 9.01
N GLN A 67 6.56 4.71 10.33
CA GLN A 67 7.85 4.36 10.94
C GLN A 67 8.24 2.91 10.66
N MET A 68 7.29 1.98 10.79
CA MET A 68 7.52 0.57 10.47
C MET A 68 7.82 0.36 8.99
N LEU A 69 7.11 1.07 8.09
CA LEU A 69 7.43 1.06 6.66
C LEU A 69 8.88 1.50 6.42
N ILE A 70 9.29 2.64 7.01
CA ILE A 70 10.66 3.16 6.87
C ILE A 70 11.70 2.19 7.40
N ALA A 71 11.43 1.54 8.53
CA ALA A 71 12.32 0.53 9.10
C ALA A 71 12.44 -0.73 8.22
N PHE A 72 11.40 -1.04 7.41
CA PHE A 72 11.38 -2.17 6.51
C PHE A 72 12.05 -1.89 5.14
N MET A 73 12.03 -0.63 4.66
CA MET A 73 12.60 -0.27 3.35
C MET A 73 14.07 -0.69 3.14
N PRO A 74 14.99 -0.62 4.12
CA PRO A 74 16.38 -1.07 3.93
C PRO A 74 16.51 -2.55 3.55
N GLU A 75 15.64 -3.43 4.08
CA GLU A 75 15.63 -4.85 3.70
C GLU A 75 15.27 -5.03 2.23
N VAL A 76 14.26 -4.28 1.77
CA VAL A 76 13.81 -4.32 0.37
C VAL A 76 14.86 -3.70 -0.55
N ARG A 77 15.46 -2.58 -0.16
CA ARG A 77 16.55 -1.92 -0.89
C ARG A 77 17.68 -2.89 -1.20
N ASN A 78 18.21 -3.57 -0.18
CA ASN A 78 19.32 -4.51 -0.37
C ASN A 78 18.97 -5.59 -1.40
N LYS A 79 17.76 -6.16 -1.32
CA LYS A 79 17.29 -7.20 -2.24
C LYS A 79 17.15 -6.70 -3.67
N VAL A 80 16.67 -5.47 -3.83
CA VAL A 80 16.55 -4.84 -5.15
C VAL A 80 17.93 -4.53 -5.72
N GLU A 81 18.87 -4.05 -4.90
CA GLU A 81 20.25 -3.79 -5.31
C GLU A 81 20.98 -5.08 -5.72
N GLU A 82 20.84 -6.18 -4.97
CA GLU A 82 21.31 -7.53 -5.36
C GLU A 82 20.78 -7.94 -6.74
N GLN A 83 19.49 -7.73 -7.01
CA GLN A 83 18.89 -8.01 -8.31
C GLN A 83 19.48 -7.15 -9.43
N LEU A 84 19.71 -5.86 -9.17
CA LEU A 84 20.25 -4.90 -10.14
C LEU A 84 21.71 -5.18 -10.52
N VAL A 85 22.50 -5.79 -9.62
CA VAL A 85 23.88 -6.22 -9.92
C VAL A 85 23.96 -7.63 -10.49
N GLY A 86 22.82 -8.29 -10.73
CA GLY A 86 22.75 -9.61 -11.36
C GLY A 86 22.89 -10.80 -10.42
N GLU A 87 22.76 -10.62 -9.11
CA GLU A 87 22.84 -11.73 -8.13
C GLU A 87 21.58 -12.60 -8.09
N GLN A 88 20.49 -12.20 -8.78
CA GLN A 88 19.23 -12.94 -8.93
C GLN A 88 18.70 -13.50 -7.60
N PRO A 89 18.47 -12.64 -6.59
CA PRO A 89 18.17 -13.08 -5.25
C PRO A 89 16.79 -13.75 -5.14
N GLU A 90 16.74 -14.90 -4.45
CA GLU A 90 15.48 -15.61 -4.20
C GLU A 90 14.51 -14.78 -3.36
N GLY A 91 13.22 -14.85 -3.67
CA GLY A 91 12.15 -14.22 -2.86
C GLY A 91 11.91 -12.74 -3.11
N LEU A 92 12.46 -12.15 -4.19
CA LEU A 92 12.22 -10.75 -4.56
C LEU A 92 10.71 -10.43 -4.67
N VAL A 93 9.94 -11.27 -5.35
CA VAL A 93 8.49 -11.09 -5.54
C VAL A 93 7.73 -11.06 -4.23
N ASP A 94 8.07 -11.97 -3.31
CA ASP A 94 7.43 -12.05 -1.99
C ASP A 94 7.78 -10.84 -1.12
N LEU A 95 9.00 -10.32 -1.27
CA LEU A 95 9.43 -9.12 -0.56
C LEU A 95 8.74 -7.86 -1.09
N ILE A 96 8.62 -7.72 -2.42
CA ILE A 96 7.84 -6.65 -3.06
C ILE A 96 6.35 -6.75 -2.68
N HIS A 97 5.79 -7.96 -2.61
CA HIS A 97 4.42 -8.18 -2.14
C HIS A 97 4.23 -7.71 -0.68
N LYS A 98 5.18 -8.02 0.21
CA LYS A 98 5.15 -7.51 1.60
C LYS A 98 5.21 -5.98 1.63
N LEU A 99 6.09 -5.37 0.83
CA LEU A 99 6.19 -3.92 0.73
C LEU A 99 4.90 -3.29 0.20
N HIS A 100 4.30 -3.87 -0.84
CA HIS A 100 3.00 -3.47 -1.38
C HIS A 100 1.91 -3.50 -0.29
N GLY A 101 1.89 -4.56 0.53
CA GLY A 101 1.04 -4.67 1.70
C GLY A 101 1.25 -3.53 2.70
N SER A 102 2.49 -3.27 3.10
CA SER A 102 2.87 -2.20 4.03
C SER A 102 2.48 -0.80 3.55
N CYS A 103 2.59 -0.55 2.23
CA CYS A 103 2.18 0.72 1.62
C CYS A 103 0.68 1.02 1.78
N SER A 104 -0.15 -0.01 1.98
CA SER A 104 -1.60 0.14 2.14
C SER A 104 -2.03 0.74 3.48
N TYR A 105 -1.08 1.01 4.39
CA TYR A 105 -1.32 1.58 5.71
C TYR A 105 -0.60 2.90 5.98
N SER A 106 0.23 3.38 5.03
CA SER A 106 1.22 4.43 5.29
C SER A 106 1.05 5.69 4.43
N GLY A 107 0.01 5.75 3.58
CA GLY A 107 -0.27 6.92 2.74
C GLY A 107 0.80 7.24 1.70
N VAL A 108 1.41 6.22 1.09
CA VAL A 108 2.49 6.38 0.08
C VAL A 108 2.05 5.93 -1.32
N PRO A 109 1.17 6.69 -2.00
CA PRO A 109 0.44 6.17 -3.15
C PRO A 109 1.33 5.90 -4.37
N ARG A 110 2.39 6.69 -4.60
CA ARG A 110 3.38 6.41 -5.66
C ARG A 110 4.19 5.14 -5.38
N LEU A 111 4.71 4.98 -4.16
CA LEU A 111 5.43 3.77 -3.76
C LEU A 111 4.55 2.52 -3.90
N LYS A 112 3.29 2.62 -3.46
CA LYS A 112 2.31 1.53 -3.60
C LYS A 112 2.11 1.13 -5.07
N LYS A 113 1.99 2.10 -5.97
CA LYS A 113 1.80 1.88 -7.40
C LYS A 113 3.01 1.15 -8.02
N LEU A 114 4.23 1.57 -7.69
CA LEU A 114 5.45 0.90 -8.15
C LEU A 114 5.50 -0.55 -7.69
N CYS A 115 5.21 -0.80 -6.41
CA CYS A 115 5.16 -2.16 -5.88
C CYS A 115 4.12 -3.03 -6.59
N TYR A 116 2.92 -2.48 -6.86
CA TYR A 116 1.86 -3.18 -7.60
C TYR A 116 2.30 -3.54 -9.03
N THR A 117 2.91 -2.60 -9.76
CA THR A 117 3.42 -2.85 -11.12
C THR A 117 4.48 -3.95 -11.10
N LEU A 118 5.51 -3.82 -10.26
CA LEU A 118 6.58 -4.80 -10.13
C LEU A 118 6.04 -6.18 -9.75
N GLU A 119 5.18 -6.26 -8.72
CA GLU A 119 4.57 -7.51 -8.29
C GLU A 119 3.78 -8.17 -9.42
N SER A 120 2.98 -7.40 -10.17
CA SER A 120 2.15 -7.91 -11.25
C SER A 120 2.99 -8.48 -12.39
N GLN A 121 4.03 -7.75 -12.81
CA GLN A 121 4.93 -8.16 -13.90
C GLN A 121 5.76 -9.39 -13.52
N LEU A 122 6.32 -9.42 -12.31
CA LEU A 122 7.08 -10.56 -11.83
C LEU A 122 6.20 -11.82 -11.70
N ARG A 123 4.96 -11.67 -11.22
CA ARG A 123 4.00 -12.79 -11.18
C ARG A 123 3.54 -13.25 -12.57
N ALA A 124 3.56 -12.35 -13.55
CA ALA A 124 3.28 -12.67 -14.95
C ALA A 124 4.46 -13.35 -15.67
N GLY A 125 5.61 -13.50 -14.99
CA GLY A 125 6.80 -14.17 -15.52
C GLY A 125 7.75 -13.26 -16.30
N THR A 126 7.58 -11.95 -16.23
CA THR A 126 8.58 -10.99 -16.73
C THR A 126 9.87 -11.16 -15.95
N ALA A 127 11.01 -11.19 -16.65
CA ALA A 127 12.31 -11.27 -15.99
C ALA A 127 12.58 -9.99 -15.20
N ALA A 128 13.16 -10.11 -14.01
CA ALA A 128 13.47 -8.94 -13.19
C ALA A 128 14.50 -8.00 -13.85
N GLU A 129 15.33 -8.53 -14.74
CA GLU A 129 16.27 -7.77 -15.60
C GLU A 129 15.53 -6.81 -16.56
N ASP A 130 14.36 -7.21 -17.06
CA ASP A 130 13.52 -6.36 -17.93
C ASP A 130 12.78 -5.27 -17.14
N LEU A 131 12.81 -5.33 -15.80
CA LEU A 131 12.16 -4.40 -14.88
C LEU A 131 13.16 -3.49 -14.17
N GLU A 132 14.40 -3.42 -14.65
CA GLU A 132 15.45 -2.52 -14.12
C GLU A 132 14.96 -1.07 -13.95
N PRO A 133 14.25 -0.45 -14.92
CA PRO A 133 13.76 0.92 -14.76
C PRO A 133 12.82 1.08 -13.55
N GLU A 134 11.84 0.18 -13.40
CA GLU A 134 10.87 0.23 -12.30
C GLU A 134 11.52 -0.07 -10.94
N LEU A 135 12.55 -0.94 -10.92
CA LEU A 135 13.33 -1.23 -9.72
C LEU A 135 14.15 0.00 -9.27
N LEU A 136 14.76 0.73 -10.22
CA LEU A 136 15.45 1.99 -9.91
C LEU A 136 14.46 3.06 -9.43
N GLU A 137 13.30 3.19 -10.08
CA GLU A 137 12.24 4.10 -9.63
C GLU A 137 11.74 3.75 -8.22
N LEU A 138 11.66 2.46 -7.89
CA LEU A 138 11.31 1.99 -6.55
C LEU A 138 12.32 2.47 -5.50
N LEU A 139 13.63 2.35 -5.78
CA LEU A 139 14.69 2.82 -4.88
C LEU A 139 14.65 4.34 -4.69
N ASP A 140 14.48 5.09 -5.77
CA ASP A 140 14.35 6.55 -5.72
C ASP A 140 13.13 6.97 -4.90
N GLU A 141 12.01 6.25 -5.05
CA GLU A 141 10.80 6.54 -4.32
C GLU A 141 10.90 6.20 -2.83
N MET A 142 11.65 5.16 -2.45
CA MET A 142 11.97 4.90 -1.04
C MET A 142 12.71 6.08 -0.41
N ASP A 143 13.66 6.68 -1.13
CA ASP A 143 14.38 7.87 -0.66
C ASP A 143 13.48 9.11 -0.60
N ASN A 144 12.54 9.26 -1.53
CA ASN A 144 11.52 10.32 -1.46
C ASN A 144 10.67 10.16 -0.20
N VAL A 145 10.15 8.95 0.07
CA VAL A 145 9.33 8.66 1.24
C VAL A 145 10.09 8.94 2.54
N ALA A 146 11.34 8.47 2.66
CA ALA A 146 12.17 8.73 3.84
C ALA A 146 12.39 10.24 4.07
N ARG A 147 12.61 11.01 2.99
CA ARG A 147 12.77 12.47 3.05
C ARG A 147 11.49 13.19 3.47
N GLU A 148 10.34 12.81 2.93
CA GLU A 148 9.05 13.41 3.32
C GLU A 148 8.71 13.09 4.78
N ALA A 149 8.90 11.85 5.22
CA ALA A 149 8.67 11.44 6.60
C ALA A 149 9.53 12.25 7.60
N CYS A 150 10.82 12.43 7.29
CA CYS A 150 11.71 13.24 8.10
C CYS A 150 11.22 14.71 8.21
N ARG A 151 10.69 15.30 7.13
CA ARG A 151 10.12 16.66 7.16
C ARG A 151 8.88 16.77 8.03
N MET A 152 8.13 15.68 8.20
CA MET A 152 6.98 15.57 9.08
C MET A 152 7.34 15.26 10.54
N GLY A 153 8.63 15.10 10.84
CA GLY A 153 9.13 14.71 12.16
C GLY A 153 8.77 13.27 12.53
N VAL A 154 8.56 12.41 11.54
CA VAL A 154 8.42 10.96 11.68
C VAL A 154 9.80 10.32 11.52
#